data_AF-A0A9E2VE33-F1
#
_entry.id   AF-A0A9E2VE33-F1
#
_cell.length_a   1.000
_cell.length_b   1.000
_cell.length_c   1.000
_cell.angle_alpha   90.00
_cell.angle_beta   90.00
_cell.angle_gamma   90.00
#
_symmetry.space_group_name_H-M   'P 1'
#
loop_
_entity.id
_entity.type
_entity.pdbx_description
1 polymer ?
#
loop_
_entity_poly.entity_id
_entity_poly.type
_entity_poly.pdbx_seq_one_letter_code
_entity_poly.pdbx_strand_id
1 'polypeptide(L)'
;MSTQPEIELLNEYNIYFIADKAIGEASEDKLQRESNVSLSFDYLRSTDQQDYCVLYIDIEIYAPGFASSLYRCEFGVWGPFSTITNNNILFIIIDKSFEQAEVCFNQLCNDNGIEDIPTFILQDADYEKIIEGIIQEVPIREKTWEGNRELHLTEGGFFTMGKKTALFIQGTFVVMDQLFMLNSNVNRLHNRHMFFEQTGLDLSRYNTLRIYCNSISKSDIRLSFYQIIYLFLLVDCAAQILLSPMLNTLEPELNRYGLNAENAREYLKVASDIRGQLNHELTDAETIIDLLNKSYDWPALMQ
;
A
#
# COMPACT_ATOMS: atom_id res chain seq x y z
N MET A 1 -33.77 -9.30 -15.33
CA MET A 1 -33.96 -9.16 -13.87
C MET A 1 -32.86 -8.23 -13.39
N SER A 2 -33.21 -7.10 -12.77
CA SER A 2 -32.23 -6.20 -12.17
C SER A 2 -31.83 -6.83 -10.83
N THR A 3 -30.71 -7.55 -10.82
CA THR A 3 -30.05 -7.93 -9.58
C THR A 3 -29.45 -6.66 -9.00
N GLN A 4 -29.91 -6.25 -7.82
CA GLN A 4 -29.21 -5.19 -7.09
C GLN A 4 -27.77 -5.66 -6.85
N PRO A 5 -26.78 -4.77 -6.98
CA PRO A 5 -25.41 -5.11 -6.69
C PRO A 5 -25.28 -5.52 -5.22
N GLU A 6 -24.59 -6.62 -4.97
CA GLU A 6 -24.31 -7.14 -3.64
C GLU A 6 -22.93 -6.63 -3.19
N ILE A 7 -22.83 -6.18 -1.94
CA ILE A 7 -21.61 -5.62 -1.34
C ILE A 7 -21.35 -6.37 -0.04
N GLU A 8 -20.18 -6.97 0.09
CA GLU A 8 -19.74 -7.67 1.29
C GLU A 8 -18.43 -7.07 1.80
N LEU A 9 -18.32 -6.79 3.10
CA LEU A 9 -17.03 -6.47 3.74
C LEU A 9 -16.29 -7.79 3.98
N LEU A 10 -15.16 -7.98 3.31
CA LEU A 10 -14.40 -9.22 3.33
C LEU A 10 -13.35 -9.24 4.43
N ASN A 11 -12.56 -8.17 4.53
CA ASN A 11 -11.46 -8.04 5.48
C ASN A 11 -11.19 -6.58 5.86
N GLU A 12 -10.42 -6.46 6.93
CA GLU A 12 -10.02 -5.21 7.56
C GLU A 12 -8.55 -5.28 7.97
N TYR A 13 -7.79 -4.22 7.68
CA TYR A 13 -6.36 -4.17 7.96
C TYR A 13 -5.97 -2.84 8.56
N ASN A 14 -5.32 -2.88 9.73
CA ASN A 14 -4.47 -1.77 10.14
C ASN A 14 -3.14 -1.88 9.39
N ILE A 15 -2.92 -0.97 8.43
CA ILE A 15 -1.69 -0.93 7.62
C ILE A 15 -0.54 -0.40 8.46
N TYR A 16 -0.78 0.68 9.21
CA TYR A 16 0.11 1.18 10.25
C TYR A 16 -0.61 2.05 11.28
N PHE A 17 0.04 2.15 12.44
CA PHE A 17 -0.25 3.12 13.48
C PHE A 17 1.04 3.66 14.08
N ILE A 18 1.12 4.98 14.26
CA ILE A 18 2.24 5.66 14.89
C ILE A 18 1.68 6.60 15.95
N ALA A 19 2.13 6.44 17.19
CA ALA A 19 1.87 7.39 18.27
C ALA A 19 2.91 8.52 18.22
N ASP A 20 2.47 9.72 17.89
CA ASP A 20 3.27 10.94 17.97
C ASP A 20 3.17 11.46 19.41
N LYS A 21 3.98 10.94 20.34
CA LYS A 21 3.95 11.38 21.74
C LYS A 21 4.43 12.83 21.89
N ALA A 22 3.56 13.81 21.68
CA ALA A 22 3.73 15.15 22.25
C ALA A 22 3.18 15.15 23.67
N ILE A 23 4.06 14.97 24.67
CA ILE A 23 3.74 15.27 26.07
C ILE A 23 3.59 16.79 26.18
N GLY A 24 2.36 17.29 26.36
CA GLY A 24 2.11 18.65 26.83
C GLY A 24 0.93 19.36 26.20
N GLU A 25 -0.17 19.42 26.96
CA GLU A 25 -1.23 20.45 26.93
C GLU A 25 -1.50 21.10 25.56
N ALA A 26 -2.11 20.36 24.63
CA ALA A 26 -2.80 21.00 23.51
C ALA A 26 -4.14 21.54 24.02
N SER A 27 -4.30 22.87 24.06
CA SER A 27 -5.59 23.51 24.37
C SER A 27 -6.68 23.05 23.40
N GLU A 28 -7.89 22.74 23.90
CA GLU A 28 -9.08 22.31 23.12
C GLU A 28 -9.33 23.15 21.85
N ASP A 29 -9.06 24.47 21.88
CA ASP A 29 -9.25 25.37 20.73
C ASP A 29 -8.22 25.22 19.59
N LYS A 30 -7.07 24.57 19.85
CA LYS A 30 -6.08 24.19 18.81
C LYS A 30 -6.32 22.79 18.26
N LEU A 31 -7.03 21.94 19.01
CA LEU A 31 -7.28 20.53 18.68
C LEU A 31 -8.30 20.34 17.57
N GLN A 32 -9.24 21.27 17.42
CA GLN A 32 -10.32 21.17 16.43
C GLN A 32 -9.93 21.57 14.99
N ARG A 33 -8.69 21.97 14.68
CA ARG A 33 -8.42 22.65 13.40
C ARG A 33 -7.63 21.95 12.31
N GLU A 34 -6.88 20.87 12.54
CA GLU A 34 -6.10 20.26 11.42
C GLU A 34 -5.97 18.74 11.54
N SER A 35 -7.04 18.05 11.94
CA SER A 35 -7.14 16.60 11.72
C SER A 35 -7.46 16.36 10.24
N ASN A 36 -6.54 15.71 9.52
CA ASN A 36 -6.69 15.45 8.09
C ASN A 36 -7.04 13.99 7.87
N VAL A 37 -8.18 13.76 7.21
CA VAL A 37 -8.57 12.45 6.68
C VAL A 37 -8.19 12.42 5.21
N SER A 38 -7.35 11.48 4.82
CA SER A 38 -7.00 11.23 3.42
C SER A 38 -7.62 9.90 2.99
N LEU A 39 -8.14 9.83 1.77
CA LEU A 39 -8.69 8.61 1.20
C LEU A 39 -7.97 8.28 -0.10
N SER A 40 -7.66 7.00 -0.27
CA SER A 40 -7.21 6.45 -1.53
C SER A 40 -7.86 5.10 -1.77
N PHE A 41 -7.86 4.61 -3.01
CA PHE A 41 -8.51 3.35 -3.34
C PHE A 41 -7.73 2.55 -4.38
N ASP A 42 -8.00 1.25 -4.43
CA ASP A 42 -7.54 0.35 -5.48
C ASP A 42 -8.59 -0.73 -5.73
N TYR A 43 -8.48 -1.47 -6.83
CA TYR A 43 -9.40 -2.57 -7.10
C TYR A 43 -8.71 -3.71 -7.82
N LEU A 44 -9.21 -4.93 -7.59
CA LEU A 44 -8.82 -6.13 -8.34
C LEU A 44 -10.06 -6.73 -8.98
N ARG A 45 -9.98 -7.01 -10.28
CA ARG A 45 -11.00 -7.80 -10.98
C ARG A 45 -10.73 -9.27 -10.77
N SER A 46 -11.78 -10.03 -10.49
CA SER A 46 -11.67 -11.48 -10.48
C SER A 46 -11.48 -12.00 -11.91
N THR A 47 -10.52 -12.91 -12.06
CA THR A 47 -10.32 -13.66 -13.29
C THR A 47 -11.27 -14.86 -13.40
N ASP A 48 -11.79 -15.32 -12.26
CA ASP A 48 -12.50 -16.59 -12.14
C ASP A 48 -14.02 -16.39 -11.99
N GLN A 49 -14.43 -15.22 -11.53
CA GLN A 49 -15.83 -14.86 -11.32
C GLN A 49 -16.19 -13.65 -12.17
N GLN A 50 -17.06 -13.88 -13.16
CA GLN A 50 -17.61 -12.81 -13.97
C GLN A 50 -18.39 -11.83 -13.09
N ASP A 51 -18.24 -10.53 -13.35
CA ASP A 51 -18.92 -9.46 -12.62
C ASP A 51 -18.61 -9.42 -11.12
N TYR A 52 -17.42 -9.86 -10.71
CA TYR A 52 -16.92 -9.71 -9.35
C TYR A 52 -15.62 -8.89 -9.32
N CYS A 53 -15.60 -7.89 -8.46
CA CYS A 53 -14.38 -7.14 -8.14
C CYS A 53 -14.23 -6.96 -6.64
N VAL A 54 -12.97 -6.90 -6.22
CA VAL A 54 -12.60 -6.52 -4.86
C VAL A 54 -12.18 -5.05 -4.89
N LEU A 55 -12.84 -4.23 -4.08
CA LEU A 55 -12.52 -2.82 -3.89
C LEU A 55 -11.78 -2.64 -2.55
N TYR A 56 -10.67 -1.93 -2.59
CA TYR A 56 -9.88 -1.57 -1.42
C TYR A 56 -10.05 -0.08 -1.15
N ILE A 57 -10.43 0.27 0.08
CA ILE A 57 -10.53 1.64 0.55
C ILE A 57 -9.52 1.86 1.65
N ASP A 58 -8.62 2.82 1.43
CA ASP A 58 -7.57 3.24 2.35
C ASP A 58 -7.96 4.58 2.98
N ILE A 59 -8.09 4.60 4.29
CA ILE A 59 -8.37 5.80 5.08
C ILE A 59 -7.17 6.09 5.97
N GLU A 60 -6.50 7.19 5.69
CA GLU A 60 -5.44 7.74 6.52
C GLU A 60 -6.04 8.77 7.47
N ILE A 61 -5.91 8.53 8.77
CA ILE A 61 -6.24 9.50 9.81
C ILE A 61 -4.94 10.08 10.32
N TYR A 62 -4.73 11.38 10.10
CA TYR A 62 -3.62 12.14 10.65
C TYR A 62 -4.12 13.13 11.69
N ALA A 63 -3.76 12.89 12.95
CA ALA A 63 -4.01 13.78 14.07
C ALA A 63 -2.66 14.37 14.55
N PRO A 64 -2.31 15.59 14.09
CA PRO A 64 -1.00 16.19 14.38
C PRO A 64 -0.72 16.24 15.89
N GLY A 65 0.41 15.67 16.31
CA GLY A 65 0.82 15.66 17.72
C GLY A 65 0.14 14.60 18.59
N PHE A 66 -0.66 13.71 17.99
CA PHE A 66 -1.30 12.57 18.67
C PHE A 66 -0.84 11.26 18.06
N ALA A 67 -1.29 11.03 16.83
CA ALA A 67 -1.07 9.78 16.14
C ALA A 67 -1.40 9.91 14.65
N SER A 68 -0.86 8.98 13.88
CA SER A 68 -1.23 8.75 12.50
C SER A 68 -1.54 7.28 12.29
N SER A 69 -2.58 7.01 11.51
CA SER A 69 -2.93 5.65 11.13
C SER A 69 -3.35 5.56 9.68
N LEU A 70 -3.16 4.39 9.09
CA LEU A 70 -3.72 4.03 7.81
C LEU A 70 -4.48 2.73 7.97
N TYR A 71 -5.78 2.78 7.70
CA TYR A 71 -6.68 1.66 7.78
C TYR A 71 -7.19 1.29 6.39
N ARG A 72 -7.27 0.00 6.09
CA ARG A 72 -7.78 -0.53 4.83
C ARG A 72 -8.98 -1.42 5.06
N CYS A 73 -10.05 -1.17 4.32
CA CYS A 73 -11.18 -2.08 4.16
C CYS A 73 -11.15 -2.76 2.80
N GLU A 74 -11.54 -4.04 2.76
CA GLU A 74 -11.69 -4.84 1.55
C GLU A 74 -13.16 -5.20 1.33
N PHE A 75 -13.72 -4.82 0.18
CA PHE A 75 -15.11 -5.08 -0.18
C PHE A 75 -15.23 -5.95 -1.42
N GLY A 76 -15.98 -7.04 -1.33
CA GLY A 76 -16.45 -7.80 -2.48
C GLY A 76 -17.67 -7.11 -3.09
N VAL A 77 -17.64 -6.84 -4.39
CA VAL A 77 -18.73 -6.18 -5.11
C VAL A 77 -19.12 -7.04 -6.30
N TRP A 78 -20.38 -7.47 -6.32
CA TRP A 78 -20.98 -8.20 -7.45
C TRP A 78 -21.82 -7.28 -8.33
N GLY A 79 -21.55 -7.32 -9.63
CA GLY A 79 -22.26 -6.57 -10.66
C GLY A 79 -21.34 -6.13 -11.80
N PRO A 80 -21.90 -5.50 -12.85
CA PRO A 80 -21.11 -4.90 -13.91
C PRO A 80 -20.10 -3.91 -13.32
N PHE A 81 -18.91 -3.78 -13.92
CA PHE A 81 -17.86 -2.93 -13.35
C PHE A 81 -18.29 -1.47 -13.10
N SER A 82 -19.22 -0.93 -13.88
CA SER A 82 -19.80 0.41 -13.64
C SER A 82 -20.49 0.57 -12.27
N THR A 83 -20.76 -0.54 -11.58
CA THR A 83 -21.26 -0.57 -10.20
C THR A 83 -20.31 0.13 -9.23
N ILE A 84 -18.99 0.03 -9.43
CA ILE A 84 -18.01 0.67 -8.52
C ILE A 84 -18.04 2.20 -8.59
N THR A 85 -18.62 2.77 -9.65
CA THR A 85 -18.77 4.22 -9.81
C THR A 85 -20.18 4.71 -9.43
N ASN A 86 -21.01 3.86 -8.81
CA ASN A 86 -22.33 4.26 -8.36
C ASN A 86 -22.25 5.02 -7.04
N ASN A 87 -22.76 6.26 -7.01
CA ASN A 87 -22.69 7.13 -5.82
C ASN A 87 -23.28 6.49 -4.56
N ASN A 88 -24.42 5.80 -4.65
CA ASN A 88 -25.06 5.20 -3.48
C ASN A 88 -24.22 4.06 -2.90
N ILE A 89 -23.56 3.30 -3.78
CA ILE A 89 -22.69 2.19 -3.40
C ILE A 89 -21.41 2.72 -2.77
N LEU A 90 -20.78 3.71 -3.41
CA LEU A 90 -19.59 4.35 -2.88
C LEU A 90 -19.86 5.02 -1.53
N PHE A 91 -21.01 5.67 -1.36
CA PHE A 91 -21.41 6.24 -0.07
C PHE A 91 -21.41 5.17 1.03
N ILE A 92 -22.11 4.04 0.82
CA ILE A 92 -22.16 2.95 1.80
C ILE A 92 -20.76 2.41 2.13
N ILE A 93 -19.93 2.22 1.10
CA ILE A 93 -18.59 1.68 1.24
C ILE A 93 -17.66 2.64 2.01
N ILE A 94 -17.69 3.93 1.65
CA ILE A 94 -16.85 4.96 2.27
C ILE A 94 -17.29 5.18 3.73
N ASP A 95 -18.59 5.29 3.97
CA ASP A 95 -19.15 5.49 5.31
C ASP A 95 -18.75 4.36 6.25
N LYS A 96 -18.94 3.11 5.82
CA LYS A 96 -18.54 1.95 6.60
C LYS A 96 -17.02 1.89 6.80
N SER A 97 -16.23 2.22 5.78
CA SER A 97 -14.77 2.25 5.91
C SER A 97 -14.32 3.27 6.95
N PHE A 98 -14.95 4.44 6.95
CA PHE A 98 -14.63 5.53 7.86
C PHE A 98 -14.98 5.19 9.31
N GLU A 99 -16.17 4.63 9.54
CA GLU A 99 -16.59 4.14 10.86
C GLU A 99 -15.56 3.15 11.44
N GLN A 100 -15.11 2.19 10.64
CA GLN A 100 -14.12 1.19 11.08
C GLN A 100 -12.74 1.80 11.31
N ALA A 101 -12.32 2.73 10.45
CA ALA A 101 -11.06 3.45 10.63
C ALA A 101 -11.05 4.26 11.93
N GLU A 102 -12.13 4.96 12.25
CA GLU A 102 -12.27 5.73 13.50
C GLU A 102 -12.27 4.81 14.73
N VAL A 103 -13.05 3.72 14.71
CA VAL A 103 -13.06 2.73 15.81
C VAL A 103 -11.67 2.16 16.04
N CYS A 104 -10.97 1.76 14.97
CA CYS A 104 -9.63 1.20 15.06
C CYS A 104 -8.62 2.24 15.58
N PHE A 105 -8.67 3.47 15.07
CA PHE A 105 -7.81 4.56 15.51
C PHE A 105 -7.98 4.85 17.00
N ASN A 106 -9.24 4.98 17.45
CA ASN A 106 -9.55 5.23 18.84
C ASN A 106 -9.05 4.12 19.76
N GLN A 107 -9.22 2.86 19.35
CA GLN A 107 -8.69 1.71 20.09
C GLN A 107 -7.16 1.76 20.21
N LEU A 108 -6.45 2.04 19.11
CA LEU A 108 -4.99 2.10 19.10
C LEU A 108 -4.43 3.26 19.91
N CYS A 109 -5.09 4.43 19.85
CA CYS A 109 -4.75 5.56 20.70
C CYS A 109 -4.92 5.21 22.19
N ASN A 110 -6.05 4.59 22.56
CA ASN A 110 -6.28 4.12 23.94
C ASN A 110 -5.22 3.11 24.40
N ASP A 111 -4.90 2.13 23.54
CA ASP A 111 -3.88 1.10 23.84
C ASP A 111 -2.47 1.70 24.02
N ASN A 112 -2.23 2.89 23.46
CA ASN A 112 -0.97 3.63 23.58
C ASN A 112 -1.01 4.74 24.65
N GLY A 113 -2.09 4.85 25.41
CA GLY A 113 -2.27 5.83 26.49
C GLY A 113 -2.43 7.28 25.99
N ILE A 114 -3.00 7.45 24.79
CA ILE A 114 -3.35 8.76 24.24
C ILE A 114 -4.79 9.06 24.67
N GLU A 115 -4.96 10.08 25.49
CA GLU A 115 -6.26 10.57 25.97
C GLU A 115 -6.75 11.76 25.10
N ASP A 116 -8.03 12.14 25.24
CA ASP A 116 -8.65 13.28 24.56
C ASP A 116 -8.57 13.24 23.02
N ILE A 117 -8.84 12.07 22.45
CA ILE A 117 -8.79 11.83 21.01
C ILE A 117 -9.88 12.66 20.30
N PRO A 118 -9.54 13.44 19.26
CA PRO A 118 -10.55 14.19 18.50
C PRO A 118 -11.54 13.24 17.83
N THR A 119 -12.82 13.60 17.84
CA THR A 119 -13.83 12.91 17.01
C THR A 119 -13.66 13.33 15.56
N PHE A 120 -13.69 12.36 14.65
CA PHE A 120 -13.58 12.64 13.22
C PHE A 120 -14.98 12.54 12.61
N ILE A 121 -15.49 13.63 12.05
CA ILE A 121 -16.83 13.64 11.43
C ILE A 121 -16.67 14.12 10.00
N LEU A 122 -16.90 13.22 9.04
CA LEU A 122 -17.05 13.60 7.64
C LEU A 122 -18.36 14.35 7.45
N GLN A 123 -18.32 15.51 6.81
CA GLN A 123 -19.51 16.23 6.39
C GLN A 123 -19.99 15.70 5.03
N ASP A 124 -21.26 15.92 4.67
CA ASP A 124 -21.81 15.51 3.37
C ASP A 124 -20.95 15.98 2.18
N ALA A 125 -20.43 17.21 2.26
CA ALA A 125 -19.54 17.77 1.24
C ALA A 125 -18.20 17.02 1.10
N ASP A 126 -17.70 16.43 2.19
CA ASP A 126 -16.49 15.60 2.16
C ASP A 126 -16.77 14.28 1.44
N TYR A 127 -17.90 13.63 1.73
CA TYR A 127 -18.34 12.43 1.01
C TYR A 127 -18.51 12.69 -0.48
N GLU A 128 -19.20 13.79 -0.85
CA GLU A 128 -19.38 14.17 -2.26
C GLU A 128 -18.04 14.34 -2.96
N LYS A 129 -17.10 15.08 -2.37
CA LYS A 129 -15.76 15.31 -2.93
C LYS A 129 -14.97 14.01 -3.09
N ILE A 130 -15.03 13.11 -2.10
CA ILE A 130 -14.34 11.82 -2.15
C ILE A 130 -14.93 10.94 -3.26
N ILE A 131 -16.25 10.83 -3.31
CA ILE A 131 -16.98 10.04 -4.32
C ILE A 131 -16.67 10.56 -5.73
N GLU A 132 -16.72 11.88 -5.93
CA GLU A 132 -16.37 12.51 -7.20
C GLU A 132 -14.93 12.20 -7.62
N GLY A 133 -13.98 12.24 -6.67
CA GLY A 133 -12.59 11.87 -6.91
C GLY A 133 -12.45 10.42 -7.40
N ILE A 134 -13.09 9.47 -6.73
CA ILE A 134 -13.09 8.06 -7.14
C ILE A 134 -13.69 7.90 -8.55
N ILE A 135 -14.84 8.52 -8.81
CA ILE A 135 -15.52 8.44 -10.11
C ILE A 135 -14.66 9.01 -11.24
N GLN A 136 -13.86 10.04 -10.96
CA GLN A 136 -12.93 10.63 -11.94
C GLN A 136 -11.69 9.75 -12.16
N GLU A 137 -11.17 9.11 -11.12
CA GLU A 137 -9.98 8.26 -11.21
C GLU A 137 -10.26 6.89 -11.86
N VAL A 138 -11.42 6.28 -11.60
CA VAL A 138 -11.74 4.93 -12.10
C VAL A 138 -11.55 4.82 -13.63
N PRO A 139 -12.07 5.72 -14.49
CA PRO A 139 -11.84 5.64 -15.93
C PRO A 139 -10.36 5.73 -16.34
N ILE A 140 -9.55 6.51 -15.63
CA ILE A 140 -8.12 6.68 -15.90
C ILE A 140 -7.37 5.39 -15.55
N ARG A 141 -7.66 4.83 -14.36
CA ARG A 141 -7.13 3.55 -13.90
C ARG A 141 -7.55 2.42 -14.85
N GLU A 142 -8.81 2.42 -15.28
CA GLU A 142 -9.37 1.40 -16.17
C GLU A 142 -8.73 1.45 -17.55
N LYS A 143 -8.56 2.64 -18.14
CA LYS A 143 -7.84 2.78 -19.41
C LYS A 143 -6.40 2.25 -19.33
N THR A 144 -5.74 2.48 -18.20
CA THR A 144 -4.39 1.98 -17.93
C THR A 144 -4.39 0.45 -17.78
N TRP A 145 -5.39 -0.09 -17.09
CA TRP A 145 -5.59 -1.53 -16.93
C TRP A 145 -5.85 -2.21 -18.29
N GLU A 146 -6.77 -1.67 -19.09
CA GLU A 146 -7.10 -2.19 -20.42
C GLU A 146 -5.88 -2.17 -21.35
N GLY A 147 -5.11 -1.07 -21.34
CA GLY A 147 -3.87 -0.96 -22.10
C GLY A 147 -2.80 -1.98 -21.70
N ASN A 148 -2.84 -2.47 -20.45
CA ASN A 148 -1.90 -3.46 -19.91
C ASN A 148 -2.60 -4.80 -19.60
N ARG A 149 -3.76 -5.07 -20.18
CA ARG A 149 -4.65 -6.17 -19.78
C ARG A 149 -3.95 -7.52 -19.78
N GLU A 150 -3.13 -7.78 -20.79
CA GLU A 150 -2.36 -9.02 -20.89
C GLU A 150 -1.36 -9.19 -19.74
N LEU A 151 -0.71 -8.11 -19.29
CA LEU A 151 0.23 -8.13 -18.17
C LEU A 151 -0.46 -8.35 -16.82
N HIS A 152 -1.71 -7.90 -16.69
CA HIS A 152 -2.53 -8.14 -15.49
C HIS A 152 -3.03 -9.58 -15.39
N LEU A 153 -3.29 -10.23 -16.53
CA LEU A 153 -3.89 -11.57 -16.59
C LEU A 153 -2.86 -12.69 -16.72
N THR A 154 -1.66 -12.39 -17.21
CA THR A 154 -0.61 -13.38 -17.39
C THR A 154 0.21 -13.54 -16.11
N GLU A 155 0.38 -14.78 -15.65
CA GLU A 155 1.32 -15.12 -14.56
C GLU A 155 2.73 -14.70 -14.97
N GLY A 156 3.35 -13.81 -14.20
CA GLY A 156 4.69 -13.29 -14.46
C GLY A 156 5.74 -13.81 -13.50
N GLY A 157 5.33 -14.41 -12.38
CA GLY A 157 6.27 -14.98 -11.44
C GLY A 157 5.62 -15.91 -10.43
N PHE A 158 6.32 -17.00 -10.15
CA PHE A 158 5.94 -18.01 -9.17
C PHE A 158 7.08 -18.16 -8.16
N PHE A 159 6.80 -17.89 -6.90
CA PHE A 159 7.76 -18.10 -5.82
C PHE A 159 7.25 -19.21 -4.91
N THR A 160 7.99 -20.32 -4.88
CA THR A 160 7.77 -21.36 -3.88
C THR A 160 8.10 -20.81 -2.50
N MET A 161 7.21 -21.02 -1.53
CA MET A 161 7.46 -20.54 -0.18
C MET A 161 8.61 -21.29 0.50
N GLY A 162 9.45 -20.50 1.16
CA GLY A 162 10.61 -20.98 1.89
C GLY A 162 11.31 -19.82 2.58
N LYS A 163 12.34 -20.10 3.39
CA LYS A 163 13.04 -19.07 4.17
C LYS A 163 13.59 -17.93 3.30
N LYS A 164 14.16 -18.26 2.13
CA LYS A 164 14.72 -17.27 1.20
C LYS A 164 13.65 -16.40 0.55
N THR A 165 12.56 -17.01 0.08
CA THR A 165 11.42 -16.29 -0.48
C THR A 165 10.77 -15.39 0.56
N ALA A 166 10.55 -15.89 1.77
CA ALA A 166 10.02 -15.10 2.88
C ALA A 166 10.94 -13.91 3.18
N LEU A 167 12.25 -14.13 3.28
CA LEU A 167 13.22 -13.06 3.50
C LEU A 167 13.24 -12.05 2.34
N PHE A 168 13.16 -12.50 1.09
CA PHE A 168 13.09 -11.63 -0.09
C PHE A 168 11.84 -10.74 -0.04
N ILE A 169 10.65 -11.34 0.05
CA ILE A 169 9.39 -10.61 0.04
C ILE A 169 9.23 -9.73 1.28
N GLN A 170 9.37 -10.30 2.47
CA GLN A 170 9.17 -9.57 3.73
C GLN A 170 10.29 -8.55 3.95
N GLY A 171 11.53 -8.88 3.59
CA GLY A 171 12.66 -7.95 3.67
C GLY A 171 12.45 -6.71 2.80
N THR A 172 11.93 -6.88 1.58
CA THR A 172 11.53 -5.74 0.74
C THR A 172 10.49 -4.89 1.45
N PHE A 173 9.35 -5.46 1.87
CA PHE A 173 8.29 -4.67 2.50
C PHE A 173 8.69 -4.06 3.84
N VAL A 174 9.58 -4.69 4.62
CA VAL A 174 10.10 -4.09 5.86
C VAL A 174 10.86 -2.80 5.57
N VAL A 175 11.75 -2.79 4.56
CA VAL A 175 12.48 -1.57 4.18
C VAL A 175 11.53 -0.50 3.65
N MET A 176 10.64 -0.88 2.74
CA MET A 176 9.69 0.05 2.12
C MET A 176 8.71 0.64 3.14
N ASP A 177 8.21 -0.17 4.08
CA ASP A 177 7.33 0.28 5.16
C ASP A 177 8.03 1.32 6.04
N GLN A 178 9.34 1.16 6.33
CA GLN A 178 10.08 2.17 7.06
C GLN A 178 10.19 3.49 6.29
N LEU A 179 10.44 3.44 4.99
CA LEU A 179 10.58 4.62 4.14
C LEU A 179 9.26 5.37 3.93
N PHE A 180 8.17 4.64 3.76
CA PHE A 180 6.88 5.22 3.38
C PHE A 180 5.95 5.44 4.56
N MET A 181 6.05 4.68 5.64
CA MET A 181 4.97 4.62 6.63
C MET A 181 5.45 4.71 8.07
N LEU A 182 6.48 3.97 8.47
CA LEU A 182 6.71 3.68 9.88
C LEU A 182 7.79 4.53 10.54
N ASN A 183 8.88 4.84 9.84
CA ASN A 183 10.01 5.49 10.48
C ASN A 183 9.73 7.00 10.66
N SER A 184 9.92 7.52 11.87
CA SER A 184 9.72 8.95 12.18
C SER A 184 10.90 9.83 11.78
N ASN A 185 12.07 9.23 11.52
CA ASN A 185 13.30 9.94 11.19
C ASN A 185 13.50 10.13 9.68
N VAL A 186 12.51 9.76 8.87
CA VAL A 186 12.53 9.95 7.41
C VAL A 186 11.35 10.80 6.98
N ASN A 187 11.50 11.56 5.90
CA ASN A 187 10.39 12.33 5.35
C ASN A 187 9.47 11.42 4.52
N ARG A 188 8.55 10.73 5.20
CA ARG A 188 7.64 9.76 4.60
C ARG A 188 6.81 10.33 3.45
N LEU A 189 6.29 11.55 3.60
CA LEU A 189 5.46 12.19 2.57
C LEU A 189 6.28 12.50 1.31
N HIS A 190 7.50 13.02 1.49
CA HIS A 190 8.44 13.22 0.38
C HIS A 190 8.80 11.90 -0.29
N ASN A 191 9.16 10.86 0.48
CA ASN A 191 9.53 9.56 -0.06
C ASN A 191 8.39 8.90 -0.85
N ARG A 192 7.16 8.96 -0.34
CA ARG A 192 5.95 8.54 -1.06
C ARG A 192 5.85 9.30 -2.38
N HIS A 193 5.89 10.63 -2.34
CA HIS A 193 5.76 11.47 -3.53
C HIS A 193 6.81 11.12 -4.59
N MET A 194 8.09 11.08 -4.20
CA MET A 194 9.19 10.79 -5.11
C MET A 194 9.09 9.38 -5.71
N PHE A 195 8.78 8.36 -4.91
CA PHE A 195 8.66 7.01 -5.45
C PHE A 195 7.51 6.90 -6.45
N PHE A 196 6.33 7.39 -6.07
CA PHE A 196 5.11 7.25 -6.84
C PHE A 196 5.12 8.10 -8.12
N GLU A 197 5.73 9.29 -8.08
CA GLU A 197 5.94 10.11 -9.27
C GLU A 197 6.85 9.41 -10.30
N GLN A 198 7.96 8.82 -9.84
CA GLN A 198 8.93 8.18 -10.75
C GLN A 198 8.40 6.88 -11.37
N THR A 199 7.61 6.13 -10.61
CA THR A 199 7.13 4.80 -11.00
C THR A 199 5.75 4.81 -11.65
N GLY A 200 4.97 5.88 -11.49
CA GLY A 200 3.56 5.93 -11.90
C GLY A 200 2.66 5.01 -11.05
N LEU A 201 3.11 4.67 -9.84
CA LEU A 201 2.39 3.87 -8.86
C LEU A 201 1.70 4.76 -7.83
N ASP A 202 0.91 4.16 -6.96
CA ASP A 202 0.35 4.85 -5.80
C ASP A 202 0.42 3.97 -4.55
N LEU A 203 0.16 4.59 -3.39
CA LEU A 203 0.21 3.92 -2.10
C LEU A 203 -0.82 2.80 -1.99
N SER A 204 -2.00 2.96 -2.60
CA SER A 204 -3.05 1.94 -2.57
C SER A 204 -2.61 0.66 -3.27
N ARG A 205 -1.99 0.76 -4.45
CA ARG A 205 -1.44 -0.38 -5.20
C ARG A 205 -0.27 -1.03 -4.47
N TYR A 206 0.58 -0.23 -3.82
CA TYR A 206 1.62 -0.75 -2.94
C TYR A 206 1.02 -1.60 -1.82
N ASN A 207 -0.01 -1.09 -1.13
CA ASN A 207 -0.70 -1.79 -0.06
C ASN A 207 -1.39 -3.07 -0.56
N THR A 208 -1.96 -3.05 -1.78
CA THR A 208 -2.58 -4.23 -2.40
C THR A 208 -1.53 -5.31 -2.64
N LEU A 209 -0.40 -4.95 -3.25
CA LEU A 209 0.70 -5.88 -3.47
C LEU A 209 1.27 -6.40 -2.14
N ARG A 210 1.44 -5.53 -1.14
CA ARG A 210 1.91 -5.90 0.21
C ARG A 210 1.00 -6.92 0.87
N ILE A 211 -0.32 -6.68 0.88
CA ILE A 211 -1.30 -7.61 1.47
C ILE A 211 -1.33 -8.92 0.69
N TYR A 212 -1.33 -8.85 -0.65
CA TYR A 212 -1.33 -10.03 -1.48
C TYR A 212 -0.08 -10.90 -1.19
N CYS A 213 1.11 -10.31 -1.18
CA CYS A 213 2.35 -11.03 -0.88
C CYS A 213 2.43 -11.56 0.56
N ASN A 214 1.90 -10.83 1.55
CA ASN A 214 1.97 -11.21 2.97
C ASN A 214 0.89 -12.20 3.41
N SER A 215 -0.33 -12.11 2.84
CA SER A 215 -1.42 -13.06 3.06
C SER A 215 -1.05 -14.47 2.58
N ILE A 216 -0.14 -14.55 1.61
CA ILE A 216 0.39 -15.78 1.03
C ILE A 216 1.59 -16.35 1.81
N SER A 217 1.95 -15.80 2.98
CA SER A 217 3.01 -16.38 3.84
C SER A 217 2.78 -17.86 4.27
N LYS A 218 1.64 -18.47 3.89
CA LYS A 218 1.26 -19.87 4.11
C LYS A 218 1.11 -20.73 2.83
N SER A 219 1.31 -20.18 1.62
CA SER A 219 1.20 -20.90 0.34
C SER A 219 2.11 -20.29 -0.74
N ASP A 220 2.31 -20.92 -1.88
CA ASP A 220 3.17 -20.34 -2.92
C ASP A 220 2.62 -19.01 -3.47
N ILE A 221 3.52 -18.06 -3.76
CA ILE A 221 3.16 -16.72 -4.27
C ILE A 221 3.12 -16.77 -5.79
N ARG A 222 1.98 -16.40 -6.37
CA ARG A 222 1.77 -16.24 -7.82
C ARG A 222 1.45 -14.80 -8.12
N LEU A 223 2.32 -14.14 -8.89
CA LEU A 223 2.14 -12.76 -9.27
C LEU A 223 1.91 -12.66 -10.77
N SER A 224 1.03 -11.75 -11.19
CA SER A 224 0.95 -11.37 -12.59
C SER A 224 2.22 -10.63 -13.04
N PHE A 225 2.46 -10.53 -14.35
CA PHE A 225 3.58 -9.75 -14.89
C PHE A 225 3.59 -8.32 -14.35
N TYR A 226 2.41 -7.70 -14.26
CA TYR A 226 2.26 -6.36 -13.72
C TYR A 226 2.74 -6.28 -12.25
N GLN A 227 2.31 -7.21 -11.41
CA GLN A 227 2.71 -7.26 -9.99
C GLN A 227 4.20 -7.58 -9.82
N ILE A 228 4.76 -8.43 -10.68
CA ILE A 228 6.19 -8.75 -10.69
C ILE A 228 7.04 -7.53 -10.98
N ILE A 229 6.67 -6.74 -11.99
CA ILE A 229 7.38 -5.49 -12.32
C ILE A 229 7.39 -4.57 -11.09
N TYR A 230 6.26 -4.48 -10.39
CA TYR A 230 6.13 -3.62 -9.21
C TYR A 230 6.99 -4.11 -8.06
N LEU A 231 6.96 -5.42 -7.79
CA LEU A 231 7.82 -6.02 -6.78
C LEU A 231 9.30 -5.74 -7.07
N PHE A 232 9.75 -5.87 -8.33
CA PHE A 232 11.15 -5.62 -8.67
C PHE A 232 11.59 -4.16 -8.53
N LEU A 233 10.70 -3.19 -8.72
CA LEU A 233 11.00 -1.78 -8.42
C LEU A 233 11.20 -1.57 -6.92
N LEU A 234 10.35 -2.19 -6.09
CA LEU A 234 10.47 -2.14 -4.64
C LEU A 234 11.75 -2.83 -4.16
N VAL A 235 12.10 -3.98 -4.75
CA VAL A 235 13.34 -4.71 -4.45
C VAL A 235 14.57 -3.88 -4.78
N ASP A 236 14.60 -3.25 -5.95
CA ASP A 236 15.70 -2.38 -6.37
C ASP A 236 15.86 -1.20 -5.40
N CYS A 237 14.78 -0.51 -5.06
CA CYS A 237 14.78 0.55 -4.06
C CYS A 237 15.29 0.06 -2.70
N ALA A 238 14.71 -1.01 -2.16
CA ALA A 238 15.11 -1.57 -0.88
C ALA A 238 16.59 -1.98 -0.87
N ALA A 239 17.09 -2.61 -1.95
CA ALA A 239 18.48 -3.02 -2.05
C ALA A 239 19.43 -1.81 -2.07
N GLN A 240 19.12 -0.76 -2.85
CA GLN A 240 19.94 0.46 -2.88
C GLN A 240 19.94 1.17 -1.53
N ILE A 241 18.80 1.21 -0.82
CA ILE A 241 18.68 1.83 0.50
C ILE A 241 19.51 1.07 1.55
N LEU A 242 19.50 -0.26 1.53
CA LEU A 242 20.33 -1.09 2.42
C LEU A 242 21.83 -0.95 2.13
N LEU A 243 22.21 -0.51 0.93
CA LEU A 243 23.61 -0.25 0.55
C LEU A 243 24.03 1.21 0.74
N SER A 244 23.11 2.10 1.10
CA SER A 244 23.35 3.53 1.23
C SER A 244 23.55 3.97 2.68
N PRO A 245 24.03 5.21 2.92
CA PRO A 245 24.10 5.78 4.25
C PRO A 245 22.76 5.89 4.98
N MET A 246 21.62 5.84 4.26
CA MET A 246 20.28 5.84 4.87
C MET A 246 20.04 4.62 5.76
N LEU A 247 20.75 3.52 5.53
CA LEU A 247 20.70 2.34 6.41
C LEU A 247 20.91 2.73 7.87
N ASN A 248 21.82 3.67 8.17
CA ASN A 248 22.11 4.08 9.55
C ASN A 248 20.88 4.66 10.27
N THR A 249 20.00 5.34 9.52
CA THR A 249 18.74 5.90 10.05
C THR A 249 17.69 4.82 10.27
N LEU A 250 17.68 3.79 9.42
CA LEU A 250 16.66 2.73 9.42
C LEU A 250 17.03 1.53 10.31
N GLU A 251 18.32 1.29 10.53
CA GLU A 251 18.87 0.07 11.16
C GLU A 251 18.19 -0.30 12.48
N PRO A 252 17.91 0.61 13.42
CA PRO A 252 17.23 0.25 14.67
C PRO A 252 15.86 -0.40 14.44
N GLU A 253 15.06 0.16 13.54
CA GLU A 253 13.74 -0.36 13.21
C GLU A 253 13.84 -1.62 12.34
N LEU A 254 14.74 -1.67 11.36
CA LEU A 254 14.95 -2.89 10.56
C LEU A 254 15.33 -4.09 11.44
N ASN A 255 16.22 -3.88 12.42
CA ASN A 255 16.57 -4.89 13.42
C ASN A 255 15.35 -5.36 14.22
N ARG A 256 14.47 -4.44 14.64
CA ARG A 256 13.24 -4.75 15.39
C ARG A 256 12.28 -5.65 14.60
N TYR A 257 12.21 -5.46 13.28
CA TYR A 257 11.41 -6.29 12.37
C TYR A 257 12.17 -7.50 11.81
N GLY A 258 13.33 -7.85 12.39
CA GLY A 258 14.07 -9.06 12.06
C GLY A 258 14.97 -8.96 10.83
N LEU A 259 15.10 -7.80 10.19
CA LEU A 259 16.03 -7.56 9.09
C LEU A 259 17.38 -7.03 9.62
N ASN A 260 18.03 -7.85 10.45
CA ASN A 260 19.34 -7.52 10.99
C ASN A 260 20.48 -7.62 9.95
N ALA A 261 21.70 -7.22 10.30
CA ALA A 261 22.83 -7.21 9.38
C ALA A 261 23.16 -8.57 8.72
N GLU A 262 22.82 -9.71 9.35
CA GLU A 262 22.94 -11.03 8.71
C GLU A 262 21.83 -11.25 7.69
N ASN A 263 20.58 -11.01 8.09
CA ASN A 263 19.41 -11.16 7.22
C ASN A 263 19.40 -10.15 6.07
N ALA A 264 19.86 -8.93 6.27
CA ALA A 264 20.03 -7.92 5.22
C ALA A 264 21.06 -8.36 4.17
N ARG A 265 22.17 -8.97 4.59
CA ARG A 265 23.17 -9.54 3.67
C ARG A 265 22.62 -10.71 2.87
N GLU A 266 21.89 -11.63 3.51
CA GLU A 266 21.25 -12.74 2.81
C GLU A 266 20.13 -12.24 1.88
N TYR A 267 19.35 -11.24 2.30
CA TYR A 267 18.36 -10.56 1.44
C TYR A 267 19.01 -10.00 0.19
N LEU A 268 20.09 -9.22 0.32
CA LEU A 268 20.80 -8.63 -0.83
C LEU A 268 21.33 -9.69 -1.79
N LYS A 269 21.82 -10.81 -1.26
CA LYS A 269 22.27 -11.94 -2.07
C LYS A 269 21.10 -12.56 -2.85
N VAL A 270 19.99 -12.86 -2.17
CA VAL A 270 18.79 -13.43 -2.81
C VAL A 270 18.22 -12.47 -3.86
N ALA A 271 18.13 -11.18 -3.53
CA ALA A 271 17.67 -10.15 -4.46
C ALA A 271 18.57 -10.05 -5.71
N SER A 272 19.89 -10.09 -5.54
CA SER A 272 20.84 -10.11 -6.66
C SER A 272 20.70 -11.36 -7.52
N ASP A 273 20.55 -12.54 -6.90
CA ASP A 273 20.41 -13.82 -7.63
C ASP A 273 19.13 -13.81 -8.48
N ILE A 274 18.00 -13.40 -7.88
CA ILE A 274 16.70 -13.30 -8.58
C ILE A 274 16.76 -12.25 -9.69
N ARG A 275 17.37 -11.08 -9.44
CA ARG A 275 17.52 -10.03 -10.46
C ARG A 275 18.38 -10.51 -11.63
N GLY A 276 19.44 -11.27 -11.34
CA GLY A 276 20.28 -11.90 -12.35
C GLY A 276 19.48 -12.89 -13.22
N GLN A 277 18.65 -13.72 -12.60
CA GLN A 277 17.75 -14.63 -13.32
C GLN A 277 16.75 -13.88 -14.19
N LEU A 278 16.08 -12.86 -13.65
CA LEU A 278 15.15 -12.03 -14.41
C LEU A 278 15.83 -11.42 -15.65
N ASN A 279 17.01 -10.82 -15.48
CA ASN A 279 17.73 -10.20 -16.58
C ASN A 279 18.14 -11.23 -17.65
N HIS A 280 18.51 -12.44 -17.24
CA HIS A 280 18.82 -13.52 -18.18
C HIS A 280 17.58 -13.93 -18.99
N GLU A 281 16.45 -14.19 -18.32
CA GLU A 281 15.19 -14.56 -18.97
C GLU A 281 14.69 -13.47 -19.93
N LEU A 282 14.77 -12.19 -19.51
CA LEU A 282 14.41 -11.06 -20.37
C LEU A 282 15.32 -10.95 -21.60
N THR A 283 16.62 -11.19 -21.43
CA THR A 283 17.59 -11.17 -22.54
C THR A 283 17.32 -12.30 -23.53
N ASP A 284 17.10 -13.51 -23.02
CA ASP A 284 16.82 -14.70 -23.83
C ASP A 284 15.49 -14.57 -24.58
N ALA A 285 14.51 -13.89 -23.99
CA ALA A 285 13.22 -13.56 -24.61
C ALA A 285 13.27 -12.31 -25.52
N GLU A 286 14.44 -11.70 -25.74
CA GLU A 286 14.61 -10.44 -26.49
C GLU A 286 13.64 -9.32 -26.03
N THR A 287 13.33 -9.31 -24.73
CA THR A 287 12.30 -8.46 -24.13
C THR A 287 12.94 -7.43 -23.21
N ILE A 288 12.46 -6.18 -23.28
CA ILE A 288 12.87 -5.09 -22.39
C ILE A 288 11.64 -4.62 -21.61
N ILE A 289 11.80 -4.48 -20.30
CA ILE A 289 10.82 -3.80 -19.45
C ILE A 289 11.39 -2.42 -19.14
N ASP A 290 10.95 -1.41 -19.89
CA ASP A 290 11.47 -0.03 -19.81
C ASP A 290 11.54 0.50 -18.37
N LEU A 291 10.50 0.22 -17.59
CA LEU A 291 10.39 0.69 -16.21
C LEU A 291 11.49 0.08 -15.30
N LEU A 292 11.89 -1.17 -15.55
CA LEU A 292 12.96 -1.86 -14.81
C LEU A 292 14.35 -1.55 -15.37
N ASN A 293 14.45 -1.00 -16.58
CA ASN A 293 15.71 -0.64 -17.23
C ASN A 293 16.14 0.81 -16.93
N LYS A 294 15.25 1.62 -16.36
CA LYS A 294 15.59 2.96 -15.87
C LYS A 294 16.47 2.85 -14.63
N SER A 295 17.61 3.56 -14.65
CA SER A 295 18.49 3.68 -13.48
C SER A 295 17.98 4.79 -12.57
N TYR A 296 17.29 4.41 -11.49
CA TYR A 296 16.91 5.33 -10.42
C TYR A 296 18.01 5.36 -9.36
N ASP A 297 18.39 6.55 -8.91
CA ASP A 297 19.21 6.75 -7.72
C ASP A 297 18.26 6.94 -6.53
N TRP A 298 17.72 5.83 -6.01
CA TRP A 298 16.73 5.89 -4.94
C TRP A 298 17.26 6.60 -3.68
N PRO A 299 18.49 6.36 -3.21
CA PRO A 299 19.03 7.08 -2.06
C PRO A 299 19.14 8.60 -2.26
N ALA A 300 19.35 9.08 -3.48
CA ALA A 300 19.37 10.52 -3.75
C ALA A 300 17.95 11.13 -3.77
N LEU A 301 16.98 10.36 -4.25
CA LEU A 301 15.58 10.77 -4.35
C LEU A 301 14.87 10.72 -2.99
N MET A 302 15.20 9.74 -2.15
CA MET A 302 14.64 9.56 -0.81
C MET A 302 15.50 10.30 0.23
N GLN A 303 14.91 11.17 1.05
CA GLN A 303 15.62 11.96 2.06
C GLN A 303 14.87 11.95 3.39
#